data_AF-A0A2L2SXS4-F1
#
_entry.id   AF-A0A2L2SXS4-F1
#
_cell.length_a   1.000
_cell.length_b   1.000
_cell.length_c   1.000
_cell.angle_alpha   90.00
_cell.angle_beta   90.00
_cell.angle_gamma   90.00
#
_symmetry.space_group_name_H-M   'P 1'
#
loop_
_entity.id
_entity.type
_entity.pdbx_description
1 polymer ?
#
loop_
_entity_poly.entity_id
_entity_poly.type
_entity_poly.pdbx_seq_one_letter_code
_entity_poly.pdbx_strand_id
1 'polypeptide(L)'
;MQLWEAHDITVEGTKQVYLDGGLWHNNPIRIANSEAAAIWPENSHAHPDILLSIGTRYHESEIHANNGTQVYLEQIMSEAVPGAQSVKEKGFLRGIAETGMNQFTSSLNSERIWHEWLEAKSPCPEFESRYHRVNVEFSRVVPMDTPTLDVYNCRREAAQKLPDDLFESISDQLIASCFFFRIDRQATPRHPREVYQCHGVIECRLQPENVKILGQRFEETHVMHKLPFFTIKETHKNGPDPVSSVSIENTILQMKEEGKFQIPVTIDVTSELAETEILLHMRQKGQVVSSLPRKLKDDEDDGVYEAVEKRHDPGSRFRPVMNLLLRRTSNEASLSATGSDSSSKRRPTSSLRKSWMEGNTK
;
A
#
# COMPACT_ATOMS: atom_id res chain seq x y z
N MET A 1 -21.92 -34.85 12.10
CA MET A 1 -22.61 -33.55 12.28
C MET A 1 -22.08 -32.95 13.57
N GLN A 2 -20.90 -32.32 13.50
CA GLN A 2 -20.26 -31.65 14.63
C GLN A 2 -20.71 -30.19 14.59
N LEU A 3 -21.41 -29.79 15.65
CA LEU A 3 -21.77 -28.41 15.94
C LEU A 3 -20.48 -27.63 16.20
N TRP A 4 -20.32 -26.48 15.54
CA TRP A 4 -19.22 -25.56 15.81
C TRP A 4 -19.51 -24.85 17.14
N GLU A 5 -18.77 -25.19 18.19
CA GLU A 5 -18.72 -24.40 19.41
C GLU A 5 -17.86 -23.16 19.15
N ALA A 6 -18.49 -21.98 19.20
CA ALA A 6 -17.79 -20.70 19.23
C ALA A 6 -16.79 -20.73 20.40
N HIS A 7 -15.50 -20.84 20.08
CA HIS A 7 -14.45 -20.72 21.07
C HIS A 7 -14.26 -19.23 21.36
N ASP A 8 -14.78 -18.80 22.52
CA ASP A 8 -14.34 -17.58 23.19
C ASP A 8 -12.84 -17.73 23.46
N ILE A 9 -12.01 -17.07 22.65
CA ILE A 9 -10.57 -16.96 22.94
C ILE A 9 -10.42 -15.84 23.97
N THR A 10 -10.77 -16.14 25.22
CA THR A 10 -10.36 -15.31 26.36
C THR A 10 -8.87 -15.54 26.60
N VAL A 11 -8.03 -14.57 26.22
CA VAL A 11 -6.64 -14.52 26.69
C VAL A 11 -6.69 -14.31 28.20
N GLU A 12 -6.23 -15.31 28.97
CA GLU A 12 -6.26 -15.30 30.43
C GLU A 12 -5.75 -13.95 30.98
N GLY A 13 -6.63 -13.24 31.70
CA GLY A 13 -6.30 -11.97 32.37
C GLY A 13 -6.87 -10.70 31.73
N THR A 14 -7.45 -10.76 30.53
CA THR A 14 -8.12 -9.60 29.92
C THR A 14 -9.62 -9.84 29.78
N LYS A 15 -10.46 -8.92 30.29
CA LYS A 15 -11.92 -8.93 30.08
C LYS A 15 -12.30 -8.39 28.70
N GLN A 16 -11.44 -8.55 27.70
CA GLN A 16 -11.63 -7.99 26.38
C GLN A 16 -12.46 -8.95 25.53
N VAL A 17 -13.54 -8.42 24.96
CA VAL A 17 -14.37 -9.12 23.98
C VAL A 17 -13.95 -8.62 22.60
N TYR A 18 -13.57 -9.54 21.73
CA TYR A 18 -13.22 -9.26 20.35
C TYR A 18 -14.38 -9.62 19.43
N LEU A 19 -14.67 -8.74 18.47
CA LEU A 19 -15.67 -8.97 17.42
C LEU A 19 -14.95 -8.98 16.06
N ASP A 20 -15.66 -9.45 15.03
CA ASP A 20 -15.13 -9.45 13.66
C ASP A 20 -14.69 -8.04 13.23
N GLY A 21 -13.47 -7.97 12.68
CA GLY A 21 -12.91 -6.76 12.11
C GLY A 21 -13.70 -6.25 10.90
N GLY A 22 -14.45 -7.10 10.20
CA GLY A 22 -15.34 -6.70 9.10
C GLY A 22 -16.38 -5.66 9.51
N LEU A 23 -16.77 -5.62 10.80
CA LEU A 23 -17.68 -4.60 11.33
C LEU A 23 -17.12 -3.17 11.24
N TRP A 24 -15.81 -3.02 11.37
CA TRP A 24 -15.13 -1.72 11.47
C TRP A 24 -14.23 -1.43 10.26
N HIS A 25 -13.59 -2.45 9.71
CA HIS A 25 -12.54 -2.36 8.70
C HIS A 25 -12.63 -3.51 7.69
N ASN A 26 -13.74 -3.61 6.96
CA ASN A 26 -13.94 -4.64 5.93
C ASN A 26 -12.92 -4.57 4.78
N ASN A 27 -12.26 -3.42 4.62
CA ASN A 27 -11.01 -3.30 3.89
C ASN A 27 -9.95 -2.74 4.85
N PRO A 28 -8.90 -3.52 5.19
CA PRO A 28 -7.91 -3.11 6.19
C PRO A 28 -6.91 -2.07 5.65
N ILE A 29 -7.07 -1.55 4.43
CA ILE A 29 -6.09 -0.70 3.76
C ILE A 29 -5.62 0.50 4.61
N ARG A 30 -6.55 1.16 5.32
CA ARG A 30 -6.23 2.30 6.18
C ARG A 30 -5.35 1.89 7.38
N ILE A 31 -5.68 0.76 8.01
CA ILE A 31 -4.90 0.20 9.11
C ILE A 31 -3.54 -0.25 8.60
N ALA A 32 -3.50 -1.06 7.54
CA ALA A 32 -2.27 -1.58 6.98
C ALA A 32 -1.28 -0.46 6.61
N ASN A 33 -1.77 0.62 5.97
CA ASN A 33 -0.94 1.77 5.64
C ASN A 33 -0.47 2.54 6.90
N SER A 34 -1.34 2.71 7.90
CA SER A 34 -0.97 3.36 9.17
C SER A 34 0.08 2.55 9.95
N GLU A 35 -0.10 1.25 10.04
CA GLU A 35 0.83 0.34 10.71
C GLU A 35 2.18 0.28 9.98
N ALA A 36 2.17 0.22 8.63
CA ALA A 36 3.40 0.29 7.85
C ALA A 36 4.18 1.58 8.12
N ALA A 37 3.50 2.73 8.20
CA ALA A 37 4.12 4.00 8.55
C ALA A 37 4.62 4.05 10.01
N ALA A 38 4.00 3.31 10.92
CA ALA A 38 4.44 3.22 12.31
C ALA A 38 5.68 2.32 12.47
N ILE A 39 5.76 1.23 11.69
CA ILE A 39 6.89 0.30 11.69
C ILE A 39 8.11 0.92 11.00
N TRP A 40 7.89 1.61 9.87
CA TRP A 40 8.93 2.25 9.06
C TRP A 40 8.66 3.77 8.91
N PRO A 41 8.85 4.56 9.98
CA PRO A 41 8.55 5.99 9.98
C PRO A 41 9.36 6.77 8.94
N GLU A 42 10.59 6.36 8.66
CA GLU A 42 11.46 6.90 7.60
C GLU A 42 10.84 6.81 6.21
N ASN A 43 9.97 5.82 5.97
CA ASN A 43 9.32 5.56 4.69
C ASN A 43 7.85 5.98 4.68
N SER A 44 7.35 6.63 5.73
CA SER A 44 5.93 7.00 5.87
C SER A 44 5.41 7.93 4.76
N HIS A 45 6.31 8.72 4.16
CA HIS A 45 6.01 9.63 3.05
C HIS A 45 6.32 9.03 1.67
N ALA A 46 7.02 7.89 1.61
CA ALA A 46 7.37 7.25 0.36
C ALA A 46 6.17 6.50 -0.26
N HIS A 47 6.21 6.33 -1.57
CA HIS A 47 5.31 5.40 -2.26
C HIS A 47 5.82 3.96 -2.06
N PRO A 48 4.95 2.98 -1.81
CA PRO A 48 5.36 1.58 -1.72
C PRO A 48 5.86 1.10 -3.09
N ASP A 49 6.70 0.07 -3.12
CA ASP A 49 7.09 -0.60 -4.38
C ASP A 49 5.89 -1.24 -5.06
N ILE A 50 5.00 -1.81 -4.24
CA ILE A 50 3.70 -2.32 -4.63
C ILE A 50 2.77 -2.31 -3.42
N LEU A 51 1.51 -1.98 -3.66
CA LEU A 51 0.42 -2.15 -2.72
C LEU A 51 -0.68 -2.96 -3.41
N LEU A 52 -0.96 -4.14 -2.88
CA LEU A 52 -1.94 -5.06 -3.43
C LEU A 52 -3.04 -5.31 -2.40
N SER A 53 -4.25 -4.81 -2.69
CA SER A 53 -5.46 -5.08 -1.91
C SER A 53 -6.29 -6.13 -2.63
N ILE A 54 -6.50 -7.29 -2.01
CA ILE A 54 -7.29 -8.40 -2.57
C ILE A 54 -8.64 -8.44 -1.87
N GLY A 55 -9.71 -8.32 -2.64
CA GLY A 55 -11.08 -8.43 -2.16
C GLY A 55 -11.61 -9.86 -2.20
N THR A 56 -12.68 -10.10 -1.47
CA THR A 56 -13.33 -11.42 -1.37
C THR A 56 -14.54 -11.57 -2.28
N ARG A 57 -14.71 -10.64 -3.26
CA ARG A 57 -15.87 -10.37 -4.15
C ARG A 57 -16.63 -9.10 -3.78
N TYR A 58 -17.40 -8.59 -4.72
CA TYR A 58 -18.55 -7.72 -4.45
C TYR A 58 -19.73 -8.02 -5.39
N HIS A 59 -20.91 -7.53 -5.04
CA HIS A 59 -22.08 -7.47 -5.92
C HIS A 59 -22.60 -6.03 -6.01
N GLU A 60 -23.03 -5.55 -7.18
CA GLU A 60 -23.50 -4.16 -7.36
C GLU A 60 -24.64 -3.78 -6.39
N SER A 61 -25.53 -4.71 -6.08
CA SER A 61 -26.59 -4.45 -5.10
C SER A 61 -26.06 -4.24 -3.67
N GLU A 62 -24.88 -4.78 -3.32
CA GLU A 62 -24.22 -4.53 -2.03
C GLU A 62 -23.56 -3.14 -1.99
N ILE A 63 -23.25 -2.57 -3.16
CA ILE A 63 -22.74 -1.19 -3.28
C ILE A 63 -23.84 -0.17 -2.98
N HIS A 64 -25.08 -0.49 -3.33
CA HIS A 64 -26.24 0.42 -3.22
C HIS A 64 -27.22 0.09 -2.09
N ALA A 65 -27.13 -1.09 -1.47
CA ALA A 65 -28.07 -1.49 -0.44
C ALA A 65 -27.67 -0.93 0.94
N ASN A 66 -28.27 0.22 1.30
CA ASN A 66 -28.50 0.57 2.71
C ASN A 66 -29.32 -0.51 3.45
N ASN A 67 -29.97 -1.44 2.74
CA ASN A 67 -30.89 -2.44 3.29
C ASN A 67 -30.25 -3.82 3.58
N GLY A 68 -29.13 -4.19 2.94
CA GLY A 68 -28.49 -5.49 3.16
C GLY A 68 -27.80 -5.58 4.53
N THR A 69 -27.29 -4.44 5.00
CA THR A 69 -26.65 -4.27 6.31
C THR A 69 -27.63 -4.43 7.48
N GLN A 70 -28.88 -4.02 7.30
CA GLN A 70 -29.93 -4.18 8.30
C GLN A 70 -30.24 -5.66 8.55
N VAL A 71 -30.31 -6.47 7.49
CA VAL A 71 -30.52 -7.92 7.57
C VAL A 71 -29.34 -8.62 8.26
N TYR A 72 -28.10 -8.24 7.93
CA TYR A 72 -26.89 -8.83 8.54
C TYR A 72 -26.74 -8.47 10.03
N LEU A 73 -27.02 -7.23 10.42
CA LEU A 73 -27.00 -6.82 11.83
C LEU A 73 -28.15 -7.45 12.62
N GLU A 74 -29.36 -7.53 12.07
CA GLU A 74 -30.47 -8.25 12.69
C GLU A 74 -30.11 -9.73 12.89
N GLN A 75 -29.40 -10.34 11.95
CA GLN A 75 -28.92 -11.71 12.07
C GLN A 75 -27.86 -11.87 13.17
N ILE A 76 -26.81 -11.03 13.20
CA ILE A 76 -25.81 -11.03 14.29
C ILE A 76 -26.47 -10.78 15.65
N MET A 77 -27.42 -9.83 15.74
CA MET A 77 -28.15 -9.58 16.98
C MET A 77 -28.98 -10.80 17.39
N SER A 78 -29.64 -11.46 16.44
CA SER A 78 -30.45 -12.66 16.73
C SER A 78 -29.61 -13.85 17.19
N GLU A 79 -28.36 -13.94 16.75
CA GLU A 79 -27.45 -15.05 17.07
C GLU A 79 -26.58 -14.77 18.31
N ALA A 80 -26.10 -13.54 18.50
CA ALA A 80 -25.19 -13.16 19.59
C ALA A 80 -25.90 -12.74 20.89
N VAL A 81 -27.09 -12.13 20.82
CA VAL A 81 -27.84 -11.68 22.03
C VAL A 81 -28.33 -12.84 22.90
N PRO A 82 -28.75 -14.01 22.34
CA PRO A 82 -29.06 -15.19 23.15
C PRO A 82 -27.84 -15.82 23.82
N GLY A 83 -26.66 -15.73 23.19
CA GLY A 83 -25.39 -16.27 23.71
C GLY A 83 -24.70 -15.42 24.78
N ALA A 84 -25.04 -14.13 24.87
CA ALA A 84 -24.49 -13.21 25.88
C ALA A 84 -24.93 -13.60 27.31
N GLN A 85 -23.96 -13.88 28.18
CA GLN A 85 -24.22 -14.35 29.54
C GLN A 85 -24.57 -13.20 30.50
N SER A 86 -24.25 -11.95 30.15
CA SER A 86 -24.45 -10.77 31.01
C SER A 86 -25.42 -9.72 30.44
N VAL A 87 -26.20 -9.10 31.32
CA VAL A 87 -27.10 -7.96 30.98
C VAL A 87 -26.30 -6.77 30.42
N LYS A 88 -25.05 -6.60 30.83
CA LYS A 88 -24.17 -5.52 30.34
C LYS A 88 -23.68 -5.78 28.91
N GLU A 89 -23.40 -7.03 28.56
CA GLU A 89 -23.03 -7.44 27.19
C GLU A 89 -24.21 -7.25 26.24
N LYS A 90 -25.42 -7.66 26.65
CA LYS A 90 -26.65 -7.43 25.89
C LYS A 90 -26.89 -5.94 25.64
N GLY A 91 -26.65 -5.10 26.65
CA GLY A 91 -26.75 -3.63 26.52
C GLY A 91 -25.70 -3.04 25.58
N PHE A 92 -24.46 -3.55 25.62
CA PHE A 92 -23.38 -3.11 24.74
C PHE A 92 -23.64 -3.49 23.27
N LEU A 93 -24.04 -4.75 23.00
CA LEU A 93 -24.39 -5.22 21.65
C LEU A 93 -25.58 -4.44 21.07
N ARG A 94 -26.58 -4.13 21.90
CA ARG A 94 -27.71 -3.28 21.52
C ARG A 94 -27.28 -1.84 21.21
N GLY A 95 -26.36 -1.29 22.00
CA GLY A 95 -25.78 0.03 21.75
C GLY A 95 -24.96 0.10 20.45
N ILE A 96 -24.24 -0.97 20.11
CA ILE A 96 -23.53 -1.09 18.82
C ILE A 96 -24.53 -1.06 17.65
N ALA A 97 -25.61 -1.83 17.73
CA ALA A 97 -26.62 -1.88 16.69
C ALA A 97 -27.36 -0.54 16.51
N GLU A 98 -27.73 0.12 17.61
CA GLU A 98 -28.42 1.41 17.60
C GLU A 98 -27.51 2.54 17.10
N THR A 99 -26.19 2.48 17.38
CA THR A 99 -25.23 3.54 17.00
C THR A 99 -24.68 3.37 15.58
N GLY A 100 -24.54 2.14 15.09
CA GLY A 100 -23.78 1.90 13.86
C GLY A 100 -24.59 1.80 12.57
N MET A 101 -25.93 1.89 12.58
CA MET A 101 -26.77 1.68 11.38
C MET A 101 -26.34 2.50 10.14
N ASN A 102 -25.80 3.71 10.34
CA ASN A 102 -25.30 4.58 9.25
C ASN A 102 -23.79 4.48 8.99
N GLN A 103 -22.99 4.01 9.97
CA GLN A 103 -21.55 3.79 9.80
C GLN A 103 -21.25 2.40 9.20
N PHE A 104 -22.10 1.40 9.48
CA PHE A 104 -21.99 0.01 9.03
C PHE A 104 -22.25 -0.17 7.53
N THR A 105 -23.24 0.52 6.96
CA THR A 105 -23.49 0.52 5.50
C THR A 105 -22.29 1.04 4.73
N SER A 106 -21.54 1.92 5.39
CA SER A 106 -20.39 2.63 4.87
C SER A 106 -19.08 1.83 5.04
N SER A 107 -18.93 1.09 6.14
CA SER A 107 -17.72 0.32 6.48
C SER A 107 -17.65 -1.07 5.81
N LEU A 108 -18.78 -1.60 5.34
CA LEU A 108 -18.82 -2.89 4.65
C LEU A 108 -18.51 -2.79 3.15
N ASN A 109 -18.61 -1.60 2.55
CA ASN A 109 -18.28 -1.43 1.14
C ASN A 109 -16.76 -1.30 0.94
N SER A 110 -16.10 -2.46 0.77
CA SER A 110 -14.64 -2.55 0.63
C SER A 110 -14.08 -1.84 -0.61
N GLU A 111 -14.88 -1.77 -1.69
CA GLU A 111 -14.52 -1.03 -2.92
C GLU A 111 -14.56 0.48 -2.68
N ARG A 112 -15.61 0.97 -2.03
CA ARG A 112 -15.69 2.39 -1.68
C ARG A 112 -14.55 2.81 -0.75
N ILE A 113 -14.24 2.00 0.27
CA ILE A 113 -13.11 2.27 1.19
C ILE A 113 -11.79 2.34 0.41
N TRP A 114 -11.58 1.44 -0.54
CA TRP A 114 -10.40 1.47 -1.41
C TRP A 114 -10.33 2.77 -2.21
N HIS A 115 -11.40 3.15 -2.91
CA HIS A 115 -11.43 4.34 -3.76
C HIS A 115 -11.26 5.63 -2.95
N GLU A 116 -11.99 5.80 -1.85
CA GLU A 116 -11.85 6.97 -0.96
C GLU A 116 -10.44 7.07 -0.37
N TRP A 117 -9.82 5.94 -0.05
CA TRP A 117 -8.45 5.92 0.46
C TRP A 117 -7.43 6.27 -0.63
N LEU A 118 -7.58 5.71 -1.83
CA LEU A 118 -6.69 5.97 -2.96
C LEU A 118 -6.81 7.44 -3.43
N GLU A 119 -8.02 7.97 -3.50
CA GLU A 119 -8.30 9.38 -3.79
C GLU A 119 -7.65 10.28 -2.74
N ALA A 120 -7.82 9.98 -1.44
CA ALA A 120 -7.17 10.76 -0.38
C ALA A 120 -5.64 10.66 -0.42
N LYS A 121 -5.09 9.51 -0.85
CA LYS A 121 -3.64 9.33 -1.02
C LYS A 121 -3.11 10.10 -2.24
N SER A 122 -3.93 10.25 -3.28
CA SER A 122 -3.63 10.99 -4.52
C SER A 122 -2.20 10.73 -5.03
N PRO A 123 -1.84 9.49 -5.38
CA PRO A 123 -0.50 9.21 -5.87
C PRO A 123 -0.24 9.97 -7.18
N CYS A 124 0.99 10.47 -7.36
CA CYS A 124 1.36 11.08 -8.64
C CYS A 124 1.26 10.04 -9.77
N PRO A 125 1.03 10.45 -11.03
CA PRO A 125 0.85 9.53 -12.16
C PRO A 125 1.96 8.48 -12.32
N GLU A 126 3.19 8.83 -11.93
CA GLU A 126 4.37 7.95 -11.95
C GLU A 126 4.26 6.76 -10.97
N PHE A 127 3.49 6.91 -9.89
CA PHE A 127 3.33 5.93 -8.82
C PHE A 127 1.95 5.27 -8.79
N GLU A 128 0.99 5.76 -9.57
CA GLU A 128 -0.37 5.20 -9.66
C GLU A 128 -0.35 3.70 -9.95
N SER A 129 0.54 3.26 -10.84
CA SER A 129 0.65 1.85 -11.22
C SER A 129 1.17 0.93 -10.10
N ARG A 130 1.46 1.45 -8.91
CA ARG A 130 1.86 0.65 -7.74
C ARG A 130 0.69 0.28 -6.83
N TYR A 131 -0.48 0.87 -7.04
CA TYR A 131 -1.65 0.66 -6.20
C TYR A 131 -2.66 -0.22 -6.94
N HIS A 132 -2.78 -1.47 -6.51
CA HIS A 132 -3.63 -2.47 -7.17
C HIS A 132 -4.77 -2.92 -6.26
N ARG A 133 -5.98 -2.90 -6.82
CA ARG A 133 -7.15 -3.57 -6.25
C ARG A 133 -7.51 -4.76 -7.14
N VAL A 134 -7.41 -5.96 -6.58
CA VAL A 134 -7.90 -7.17 -7.24
C VAL A 134 -9.18 -7.57 -6.54
N ASN A 135 -10.31 -7.27 -7.17
CA ASN A 135 -11.61 -7.75 -6.72
C ASN A 135 -12.50 -8.07 -7.93
N VAL A 136 -13.44 -8.99 -7.75
CA VAL A 136 -14.32 -9.44 -8.82
C VAL A 136 -15.77 -9.19 -8.47
N GLU A 137 -16.48 -8.59 -9.41
CA GLU A 137 -17.94 -8.46 -9.35
C GLU A 137 -18.60 -9.76 -9.78
N PHE A 138 -19.49 -10.32 -8.96
CA PHE A 138 -20.33 -11.45 -9.39
C PHE A 138 -21.75 -11.00 -9.66
N SER A 139 -22.48 -11.77 -10.47
CA SER A 139 -23.86 -11.46 -10.85
C SER A 139 -24.92 -11.90 -9.82
N ARG A 140 -24.50 -12.44 -8.68
CA ARG A 140 -25.38 -12.91 -7.60
C ARG A 140 -24.78 -12.55 -6.25
N VAL A 141 -25.54 -12.68 -5.17
CA VAL A 141 -25.01 -12.69 -3.80
C VAL A 141 -24.70 -14.15 -3.42
N VAL A 142 -23.59 -14.40 -2.73
CA VAL A 142 -23.31 -15.73 -2.14
C VAL A 142 -23.21 -15.60 -0.63
N PRO A 143 -24.00 -16.37 0.13
CA PRO A 143 -23.95 -16.37 1.58
C PRO A 143 -22.58 -16.79 2.12
N MET A 144 -22.16 -16.19 3.23
CA MET A 144 -20.85 -16.41 3.84
C MET A 144 -20.67 -17.83 4.42
N ASP A 145 -21.71 -18.39 5.05
CA ASP A 145 -21.56 -19.55 5.94
C ASP A 145 -22.06 -20.89 5.36
N THR A 146 -22.43 -20.94 4.08
CA THR A 146 -22.93 -22.19 3.48
C THR A 146 -21.89 -22.77 2.51
N PRO A 147 -21.18 -23.86 2.87
CA PRO A 147 -20.28 -24.56 1.97
C PRO A 147 -21.11 -25.26 0.89
N THR A 148 -21.43 -24.51 -0.14
CA THR A 148 -22.27 -24.91 -1.27
C THR A 148 -21.40 -25.21 -2.47
N LEU A 149 -21.96 -25.92 -3.45
CA LEU A 149 -21.39 -26.03 -4.80
C LEU A 149 -21.08 -24.64 -5.40
N ASP A 150 -21.73 -23.59 -4.90
CA ASP A 150 -21.50 -22.23 -5.34
C ASP A 150 -20.09 -21.72 -5.06
N VAL A 151 -19.36 -22.21 -4.05
CA VAL A 151 -17.96 -21.83 -3.82
C VAL A 151 -17.06 -22.23 -5.00
N TYR A 152 -17.27 -23.42 -5.58
CA TYR A 152 -16.53 -23.86 -6.76
C TYR A 152 -16.87 -23.04 -8.00
N ASN A 153 -18.15 -22.69 -8.17
CA ASN A 153 -18.59 -21.82 -9.25
C ASN A 153 -17.99 -20.41 -9.10
N CYS A 154 -17.93 -19.89 -7.86
CA CYS A 154 -17.31 -18.61 -7.52
C CYS A 154 -15.83 -18.57 -7.91
N ARG A 155 -15.06 -19.62 -7.57
CA ARG A 155 -13.65 -19.72 -7.95
C ARG A 155 -13.47 -19.64 -9.47
N ARG A 156 -14.29 -20.39 -10.22
CA ARG A 156 -14.22 -20.40 -11.68
C ARG A 156 -14.62 -19.05 -12.27
N GLU A 157 -15.67 -18.43 -11.76
CA GLU A 157 -16.13 -17.11 -12.19
C GLU A 157 -15.06 -16.03 -11.92
N ALA A 158 -14.42 -16.06 -10.74
CA ALA A 158 -13.32 -15.16 -10.43
C ALA A 158 -12.15 -15.32 -11.41
N ALA A 159 -11.75 -16.55 -11.69
CA ALA A 159 -10.67 -16.83 -12.64
C ALA A 159 -11.02 -16.42 -14.08
N GLN A 160 -12.29 -16.45 -14.46
CA GLN A 160 -12.74 -16.06 -15.82
C GLN A 160 -12.90 -14.54 -15.99
N LYS A 161 -13.24 -13.82 -14.91
CA LYS A 161 -13.51 -12.39 -14.96
C LYS A 161 -12.28 -11.53 -14.72
N LEU A 162 -11.25 -12.06 -14.07
CA LEU A 162 -10.02 -11.32 -13.86
C LEU A 162 -9.22 -11.24 -15.17
N PRO A 163 -8.84 -10.04 -15.61
CA PRO A 163 -8.06 -9.87 -16.83
C PRO A 163 -6.65 -10.49 -16.67
N ASP A 164 -6.20 -11.23 -17.68
CA ASP A 164 -4.87 -11.85 -17.68
C ASP A 164 -3.76 -10.80 -17.60
N ASP A 165 -3.92 -9.65 -18.28
CA ASP A 165 -2.99 -8.53 -18.28
C ASP A 165 -2.81 -7.88 -16.90
N LEU A 166 -3.88 -7.82 -16.10
CA LEU A 166 -3.81 -7.35 -14.71
C LEU A 166 -2.95 -8.29 -13.86
N PHE A 167 -3.21 -9.60 -13.95
CA PHE A 167 -2.43 -10.61 -13.23
C PHE A 167 -0.97 -10.59 -13.67
N GLU A 168 -0.71 -10.51 -14.96
CA GLU A 168 0.62 -10.43 -15.52
C GLU A 168 1.37 -9.21 -14.99
N SER A 169 0.75 -8.04 -15.04
CA SER A 169 1.35 -6.79 -14.56
C SER A 169 1.67 -6.83 -13.06
N ILE A 170 0.73 -7.28 -12.23
CA ILE A 170 0.94 -7.42 -10.78
C ILE A 170 2.04 -8.43 -10.49
N SER A 171 2.04 -9.57 -11.19
CA SER A 171 3.06 -10.60 -11.01
C SER A 171 4.45 -10.09 -11.37
N ASP A 172 4.57 -9.36 -12.48
CA ASP A 172 5.85 -8.78 -12.89
C ASP A 172 6.34 -7.75 -11.88
N GLN A 173 5.44 -6.92 -11.35
CA GLN A 173 5.79 -5.93 -10.34
C GLN A 173 6.20 -6.57 -9.01
N LEU A 174 5.52 -7.64 -8.59
CA LEU A 174 5.92 -8.42 -7.41
C LEU A 174 7.34 -9.00 -7.59
N ILE A 175 7.62 -9.62 -8.73
CA ILE A 175 8.95 -10.16 -9.02
C ILE A 175 10.00 -9.04 -9.09
N ALA A 176 9.71 -7.92 -9.77
CA ALA A 176 10.64 -6.79 -9.85
C ALA A 176 10.94 -6.17 -8.48
N SER A 177 9.94 -6.09 -7.59
CA SER A 177 10.11 -5.59 -6.23
C SER A 177 11.00 -6.48 -5.34
N CYS A 178 11.30 -7.71 -5.77
CA CYS A 178 12.28 -8.55 -5.10
C CYS A 178 13.73 -8.11 -5.35
N PHE A 179 13.98 -7.30 -6.39
CA PHE A 179 15.31 -6.81 -6.72
C PHE A 179 15.53 -5.41 -6.17
N PHE A 180 16.77 -5.09 -5.83
CA PHE A 180 17.16 -3.76 -5.37
C PHE A 180 18.61 -3.48 -5.76
N PHE A 181 18.97 -2.21 -5.82
CA PHE A 181 20.34 -1.78 -6.08
C PHE A 181 21.02 -1.36 -4.79
N ARG A 182 22.18 -1.93 -4.52
CA ARG A 182 23.04 -1.58 -3.38
C ARG A 182 24.29 -0.89 -3.89
N ILE A 183 24.53 0.33 -3.40
CA ILE A 183 25.71 1.12 -3.75
C ILE A 183 26.96 0.55 -3.05
N ASP A 184 28.04 0.39 -3.79
CA ASP A 184 29.38 0.16 -3.27
C ASP A 184 30.15 1.48 -3.18
N ARG A 185 30.21 2.02 -1.96
CA ARG A 185 30.86 3.30 -1.67
C ARG A 185 32.38 3.25 -1.79
N GLN A 186 32.98 2.07 -1.65
CA GLN A 186 34.43 1.94 -1.76
C GLN A 186 34.87 1.96 -3.22
N ALA A 187 34.03 1.42 -4.11
CA ALA A 187 34.25 1.43 -5.55
C ALA A 187 33.82 2.74 -6.24
N THR A 188 32.97 3.55 -5.61
CA THR A 188 32.44 4.79 -6.20
C THR A 188 33.50 5.91 -6.26
N PRO A 189 33.81 6.49 -7.44
CA PRO A 189 34.81 7.54 -7.58
C PRO A 189 34.45 8.80 -6.80
N ARG A 190 35.35 9.25 -5.91
CA ARG A 190 35.15 10.47 -5.10
C ARG A 190 35.25 11.80 -5.87
N HIS A 191 35.70 11.75 -7.12
CA HIS A 191 35.95 12.93 -7.95
C HIS A 191 35.18 12.75 -9.26
N PRO A 192 34.02 13.38 -9.43
CA PRO A 192 33.25 13.25 -10.66
C PRO A 192 34.05 13.85 -11.83
N ARG A 193 33.99 13.16 -12.96
CA ARG A 193 34.21 13.81 -14.27
C ARG A 193 32.94 14.63 -14.58
N GLU A 194 32.72 15.08 -15.80
CA GLU A 194 31.49 15.81 -16.19
C GLU A 194 30.16 15.06 -15.90
N VAL A 195 30.23 13.79 -15.48
CA VAL A 195 29.13 12.88 -15.12
C VAL A 195 29.38 12.29 -13.73
N TYR A 196 28.32 12.07 -12.95
CA TYR A 196 28.37 11.33 -11.68
C TYR A 196 28.31 9.82 -11.99
N GLN A 197 29.24 9.08 -11.41
CA GLN A 197 29.39 7.65 -11.65
C GLN A 197 29.25 6.89 -10.32
N CYS A 198 28.31 5.96 -10.26
CA CYS A 198 28.02 5.16 -9.08
C CYS A 198 28.34 3.68 -9.37
N HIS A 199 29.04 3.01 -8.45
CA HIS A 199 29.28 1.57 -8.53
C HIS A 199 28.37 0.84 -7.53
N GLY A 200 27.85 -0.32 -7.91
CA GLY A 200 27.06 -1.12 -7.00
C GLY A 200 26.70 -2.48 -7.55
N VAL A 201 25.75 -3.13 -6.89
CA VAL A 201 25.29 -4.48 -7.22
C VAL A 201 23.77 -4.50 -7.22
N ILE A 202 23.17 -5.07 -8.27
CA ILE A 202 21.76 -5.45 -8.27
C ILE A 202 21.65 -6.80 -7.56
N GLU A 203 20.88 -6.84 -6.48
CA GLU A 203 20.71 -8.00 -5.61
C GLU A 203 19.22 -8.40 -5.54
N CYS A 204 18.96 -9.63 -5.08
CA CYS A 204 17.61 -10.16 -4.89
C CYS A 204 17.37 -10.46 -3.41
N ARG A 205 16.20 -10.08 -2.88
CA ARG A 205 15.78 -10.28 -1.49
C ARG A 205 15.29 -11.71 -1.20
N LEU A 206 15.05 -12.51 -2.24
CA LEU A 206 14.50 -13.84 -2.08
C LEU A 206 15.50 -14.78 -1.43
N GLN A 207 14.98 -15.72 -0.63
CA GLN A 207 15.76 -16.81 -0.07
C GLN A 207 16.31 -17.71 -1.17
N PRO A 208 17.45 -18.42 -0.95
CA PRO A 208 18.12 -19.19 -1.99
C PRO A 208 17.23 -20.17 -2.75
N GLU A 209 16.31 -20.86 -2.07
CA GLU A 209 15.36 -21.80 -2.68
C GLU A 209 14.45 -21.11 -3.70
N ASN A 210 13.98 -19.91 -3.36
CA ASN A 210 13.11 -19.11 -4.23
C ASN A 210 13.90 -18.51 -5.40
N VAL A 211 15.18 -18.16 -5.19
CA VAL A 211 16.07 -17.72 -6.28
C VAL A 211 16.31 -18.85 -7.28
N LYS A 212 16.43 -20.11 -6.84
CA LYS A 212 16.55 -21.27 -7.73
C LYS A 212 15.32 -21.43 -8.63
N ILE A 213 14.13 -21.34 -8.04
CA ILE A 213 12.86 -21.40 -8.77
C ILE A 213 12.77 -20.23 -9.76
N LEU A 214 13.17 -19.03 -9.34
CA LEU A 214 13.17 -17.85 -10.20
C LEU A 214 14.16 -18.00 -11.37
N GLY A 215 15.34 -18.58 -11.14
CA GLY A 215 16.33 -18.85 -12.18
C GLY A 215 15.82 -19.82 -13.24
N GLN A 216 15.11 -20.88 -12.83
CA GLN A 216 14.42 -21.78 -13.77
C GLN A 216 13.35 -21.03 -14.58
N ARG A 217 12.53 -20.22 -13.90
CA ARG A 217 11.49 -19.42 -14.54
C ARG A 217 12.05 -18.42 -15.55
N PHE A 218 13.17 -17.76 -15.22
CA PHE A 218 13.82 -16.79 -16.10
C PHE A 218 14.45 -17.45 -17.33
N GLU A 219 14.97 -18.66 -17.21
CA GLU A 219 15.48 -19.44 -18.35
C GLU A 219 14.35 -19.82 -19.32
N GLU A 220 13.15 -20.10 -18.81
CA GLU A 220 11.97 -20.40 -19.63
C GLU A 220 11.33 -19.15 -20.24
N THR A 221 11.48 -18.00 -19.58
CA THR A 221 10.84 -16.73 -19.98
C THR A 221 11.69 -16.02 -21.01
N HIS A 222 11.10 -15.68 -22.17
CA HIS A 222 11.80 -14.94 -23.22
C HIS A 222 11.02 -13.70 -23.66
N VAL A 223 11.69 -12.55 -23.62
CA VAL A 223 11.22 -11.26 -24.15
C VAL A 223 11.94 -10.98 -25.45
N MET A 224 11.22 -10.91 -26.58
CA MET A 224 11.84 -10.59 -27.88
C MET A 224 13.06 -11.49 -28.18
N HIS A 225 12.96 -12.78 -27.86
CA HIS A 225 14.05 -13.78 -27.96
C HIS A 225 15.26 -13.56 -27.05
N LYS A 226 15.12 -12.75 -25.99
CA LYS A 226 16.13 -12.54 -24.96
C LYS A 226 15.61 -13.01 -23.61
N LEU A 227 16.51 -13.47 -22.75
CA LEU A 227 16.23 -13.66 -21.33
C LEU A 227 15.83 -12.32 -20.69
N PRO A 228 15.16 -12.34 -19.52
CA PRO A 228 14.87 -11.10 -18.80
C PRO A 228 16.14 -10.27 -18.56
N PHE A 229 16.01 -8.95 -18.51
CA PHE A 229 17.15 -8.05 -18.39
C PHE A 229 16.77 -6.77 -17.65
N PHE A 230 17.76 -6.04 -17.16
CA PHE A 230 17.54 -4.74 -16.53
C PHE A 230 17.86 -3.61 -17.49
N THR A 231 17.13 -2.51 -17.39
CA THR A 231 17.52 -1.23 -18.01
C THR A 231 17.66 -0.17 -16.96
N ILE A 232 18.68 0.66 -17.10
CA ILE A 232 18.95 1.78 -16.20
C ILE A 232 18.76 3.07 -17.00
N LYS A 233 17.99 4.02 -16.45
CA LYS A 233 17.73 5.33 -17.08
C LYS A 233 17.49 6.41 -16.04
N GLU A 234 17.65 7.67 -16.43
CA GLU A 234 17.23 8.82 -15.62
C GLU A 234 15.76 9.14 -15.91
N THR A 235 14.97 9.48 -14.88
CA THR A 235 13.52 9.74 -15.00
C THR A 235 13.19 10.86 -16.00
N HIS A 236 14.01 11.91 -16.02
CA HIS A 236 13.81 13.09 -16.87
C HIS A 236 14.14 12.85 -18.35
N LYS A 237 14.85 11.76 -18.68
CA LYS A 237 15.17 11.41 -20.07
C LYS A 237 14.04 10.59 -20.67
N ASN A 238 13.09 11.29 -21.30
CA ASN A 238 12.00 10.68 -22.07
C ASN A 238 12.45 10.12 -23.45
N GLY A 239 13.72 9.72 -23.58
CA GLY A 239 14.26 9.13 -24.80
C GLY A 239 13.92 7.63 -24.90
N PRO A 240 13.85 7.07 -26.13
CA PRO A 240 13.57 5.65 -26.33
C PRO A 240 14.72 4.73 -25.87
N ASP A 241 15.93 5.26 -25.71
CA ASP A 241 17.11 4.47 -25.42
C ASP A 241 17.46 4.54 -23.92
N PRO A 242 17.45 3.40 -23.20
CA PRO A 242 17.98 3.34 -21.85
C PRO A 242 19.47 3.67 -21.86
N VAL A 243 19.96 4.27 -20.77
CA VAL A 243 21.38 4.63 -20.62
C VAL A 243 22.25 3.37 -20.62
N SER A 244 21.73 2.26 -20.08
CA SER A 244 22.39 0.96 -20.09
C SER A 244 21.39 -0.20 -20.02
N SER A 245 21.74 -1.32 -20.67
CA SER A 245 21.02 -2.60 -20.59
C SER A 245 21.94 -3.63 -19.94
N VAL A 246 21.44 -4.33 -18.92
CA VAL A 246 22.20 -5.29 -18.12
C VAL A 246 21.56 -6.67 -18.26
N SER A 247 22.26 -7.58 -18.93
CA SER A 247 21.80 -8.97 -19.13
C SER A 247 21.95 -9.79 -17.85
N ILE A 248 21.00 -10.69 -17.59
CA ILE A 248 21.08 -11.66 -16.50
C ILE A 248 21.67 -13.00 -16.93
N GLU A 249 21.98 -13.19 -18.21
CA GLU A 249 22.36 -14.48 -18.80
C GLU A 249 23.47 -15.19 -18.01
N ASN A 250 24.50 -14.44 -17.60
CA ASN A 250 25.63 -14.95 -16.83
C ASN A 250 25.28 -15.33 -15.38
N THR A 251 24.11 -14.92 -14.88
CA THR A 251 23.65 -15.22 -13.52
C THR A 251 22.65 -16.36 -13.44
N ILE A 252 22.02 -16.78 -14.55
CA ILE A 252 20.99 -17.83 -14.53
C ILE A 252 21.51 -19.14 -13.94
N LEU A 253 22.73 -19.55 -14.31
CA LEU A 253 23.33 -20.77 -13.78
C LEU A 253 23.54 -20.67 -12.27
N GLN A 254 24.06 -19.53 -11.79
CA GLN A 254 24.27 -19.27 -10.38
C GLN A 254 22.95 -19.24 -9.60
N MET A 255 21.89 -18.68 -10.18
CA MET A 255 20.56 -18.71 -9.58
C MET A 255 20.09 -20.15 -9.39
N LYS A 256 20.17 -20.99 -10.43
CA LYS A 256 19.67 -22.36 -10.44
C LYS A 256 20.46 -23.30 -9.51
N GLU A 257 21.79 -23.17 -9.48
CA GLU A 257 22.66 -24.08 -8.74
C GLU A 257 22.87 -23.62 -7.29
N GLU A 258 23.19 -22.35 -7.10
CA GLU A 258 23.58 -21.79 -5.80
C GLU A 258 22.44 -21.05 -5.08
N GLY A 259 21.37 -20.67 -5.80
CA GLY A 259 20.33 -19.81 -5.22
C GLY A 259 20.82 -18.39 -4.94
N LYS A 260 21.76 -17.89 -5.73
CA LYS A 260 22.30 -16.54 -5.58
C LYS A 260 22.04 -15.70 -6.83
N PHE A 261 21.80 -14.41 -6.61
CA PHE A 261 21.64 -13.43 -7.66
C PHE A 261 22.38 -12.15 -7.28
N GLN A 262 23.42 -11.81 -8.05
CA GLN A 262 24.19 -10.58 -7.89
C GLN A 262 24.71 -10.15 -9.26
N ILE A 263 24.42 -8.91 -9.68
CA ILE A 263 24.98 -8.34 -10.90
C ILE A 263 25.69 -7.03 -10.54
N PRO A 264 27.04 -7.00 -10.56
CA PRO A 264 27.79 -5.75 -10.45
C PRO A 264 27.46 -4.83 -11.63
N VAL A 265 27.17 -3.57 -11.34
CA VAL A 265 26.85 -2.56 -12.34
C VAL A 265 27.53 -1.23 -12.01
N THR A 266 27.95 -0.53 -13.06
CA THR A 266 28.38 0.87 -12.99
C THR A 266 27.31 1.72 -13.66
N ILE A 267 26.81 2.72 -12.95
CA ILE A 267 25.75 3.61 -13.38
C ILE A 267 26.33 5.01 -13.58
N ASP A 268 26.23 5.52 -14.80
CA ASP A 268 26.61 6.88 -15.14
C ASP A 268 25.34 7.75 -15.27
N VAL A 269 25.30 8.84 -14.51
CA VAL A 269 24.20 9.82 -14.54
C VAL A 269 24.75 11.21 -14.80
N THR A 270 23.93 12.04 -15.43
CA THR A 270 24.25 13.40 -15.87
C THR A 270 24.54 14.37 -14.73
N SER A 271 24.00 14.10 -13.54
CA SER A 271 24.16 14.95 -12.36
C SER A 271 23.91 14.15 -11.09
N GLU A 272 24.51 14.58 -9.98
CA GLU A 272 24.23 14.10 -8.62
C GLU A 272 22.75 14.25 -8.23
N LEU A 273 22.04 15.21 -8.83
CA LEU A 273 20.61 15.46 -8.57
C LEU A 273 19.68 14.61 -9.44
N ALA A 274 20.23 13.83 -10.38
CA ALA A 274 19.42 13.06 -11.32
C ALA A 274 18.75 11.86 -10.62
N GLU A 275 17.44 11.80 -10.74
CA GLU A 275 16.68 10.62 -10.33
C GLU A 275 16.86 9.49 -11.35
N THR A 276 17.23 8.33 -10.82
CA THR A 276 17.51 7.13 -11.61
C THR A 276 16.44 6.09 -11.36
N GLU A 277 16.09 5.35 -12.40
CA GLU A 277 15.26 4.15 -12.34
C GLU A 277 16.02 2.95 -12.88
N ILE A 278 15.74 1.79 -12.28
CA ILE A 278 16.17 0.50 -12.78
C ILE A 278 14.90 -0.32 -13.00
N LEU A 279 14.72 -0.78 -14.23
CA LEU A 279 13.55 -1.54 -14.66
C LEU A 279 13.95 -2.97 -14.97
N LEU A 280 13.22 -3.95 -14.46
CA LEU A 280 13.31 -5.35 -14.88
C LEU A 280 12.32 -5.62 -16.02
N HIS A 281 12.82 -6.14 -17.14
CA HIS A 281 12.04 -6.50 -18.32
C HIS A 281 11.89 -8.03 -18.39
N MET A 282 10.72 -8.53 -18.01
CA MET A 282 10.33 -9.96 -18.16
C MET A 282 9.30 -10.17 -19.26
N ARG A 283 8.65 -9.10 -19.72
CA ARG A 283 7.70 -9.05 -20.85
C ARG A 283 7.88 -7.73 -21.61
N GLN A 284 6.83 -7.22 -22.27
CA GLN A 284 6.89 -5.99 -23.07
C GLN A 284 7.14 -4.72 -22.24
N LYS A 285 6.65 -4.66 -21.00
CA LYS A 285 6.78 -3.49 -20.12
C LYS A 285 7.74 -3.79 -18.98
N GLY A 286 8.73 -2.91 -18.80
CA GLY A 286 9.64 -2.96 -17.66
C GLY A 286 8.96 -2.53 -16.37
N GLN A 287 9.27 -3.21 -15.28
CA GLN A 287 8.78 -2.88 -13.93
C GLN A 287 9.91 -2.33 -13.07
N VAL A 288 9.63 -1.25 -12.33
CA VAL A 288 10.62 -0.61 -11.46
C VAL A 288 10.98 -1.58 -10.33
N VAL A 289 12.27 -1.75 -10.09
CA VAL A 289 12.76 -2.57 -8.96
C VAL A 289 12.62 -1.78 -7.65
N SER A 290 12.78 -2.46 -6.51
CA SER A 290 12.50 -1.89 -5.19
C SER A 290 13.21 -0.55 -4.94
N SER A 291 12.51 0.36 -4.26
CA SER A 291 12.98 1.66 -3.75
C SER A 291 13.39 2.71 -4.78
N LEU A 292 13.06 2.52 -6.07
CA LEU A 292 13.30 3.48 -7.16
C LEU A 292 11.99 4.13 -7.65
N PRO A 293 12.00 5.24 -8.40
CA PRO A 293 13.16 6.11 -8.66
C PRO A 293 13.74 6.74 -7.40
N ARG A 294 15.04 7.06 -7.43
CA ARG A 294 15.71 7.84 -6.37
C ARG A 294 16.99 8.51 -6.88
N LYS A 295 17.53 9.43 -6.08
CA LYS A 295 18.82 10.08 -6.33
C LYS A 295 19.92 9.24 -5.71
N LEU A 296 20.77 8.67 -6.56
CA LEU A 296 21.83 7.76 -6.10
C LEU A 296 22.86 8.46 -5.21
N LYS A 297 23.04 9.78 -5.37
CA LYS A 297 23.95 10.56 -4.52
C LYS A 297 23.46 10.66 -3.07
N ASP A 298 22.16 10.89 -2.88
CA ASP A 298 21.56 10.98 -1.54
C ASP A 298 21.77 9.65 -0.78
N ASP A 299 21.59 8.50 -1.45
CA ASP A 299 21.84 7.18 -0.86
C ASP A 299 23.31 6.93 -0.50
N GLU A 300 24.24 7.46 -1.29
CA GLU A 300 25.67 7.39 -1.03
C GLU A 300 26.00 8.14 0.26
N ASP A 301 25.38 9.30 0.47
CA ASP A 301 25.64 10.18 1.61
C ASP A 301 24.93 9.71 2.89
N ASP A 302 23.71 9.17 2.78
CA ASP A 302 22.81 8.95 3.94
C ASP A 302 23.14 7.73 4.83
N GLY A 303 24.12 6.89 4.47
CA GLY A 303 24.58 5.82 5.39
C GLY A 303 23.61 4.69 5.77
N VAL A 304 22.33 4.73 5.39
CA VAL A 304 21.26 4.06 6.15
C VAL A 304 21.37 2.53 6.21
N TYR A 305 22.00 1.87 5.23
CA TYR A 305 22.06 0.40 5.21
C TYR A 305 23.20 -0.22 6.04
N GLU A 306 24.19 0.54 6.53
CA GLU A 306 25.24 -0.01 7.40
C GLU A 306 24.84 -0.06 8.89
N ALA A 307 23.71 0.53 9.28
CA ALA A 307 23.32 0.65 10.69
C ALA A 307 22.47 -0.50 11.25
N VAL A 308 21.93 -1.39 10.41
CA VAL A 308 20.99 -2.44 10.88
C VAL A 308 21.70 -3.71 11.38
N GLU A 309 22.95 -3.97 10.95
CA GLU A 309 23.69 -5.16 11.39
C GLU A 309 24.48 -5.00 12.71
N LYS A 310 24.55 -3.78 13.27
CA LYS A 310 25.37 -3.50 14.48
C LYS A 310 24.60 -3.16 15.75
N ARG A 311 23.28 -3.35 15.80
CA ARG A 311 22.50 -3.20 17.03
C ARG A 311 21.56 -4.38 17.30
N HIS A 312 22.15 -5.55 17.52
CA HIS A 312 21.54 -6.56 18.38
C HIS A 312 22.40 -6.73 19.63
N ASP A 313 22.20 -5.81 20.59
CA ASP A 313 22.48 -6.08 21.99
C ASP A 313 21.18 -6.69 22.58
N PRO A 314 21.17 -7.97 23.02
CA PRO A 314 19.95 -8.63 23.51
C PRO A 314 19.47 -8.13 24.89
N GLY A 315 20.02 -7.02 25.40
CA GLY A 315 19.77 -6.53 26.76
C GLY A 315 18.72 -5.42 26.95
N SER A 316 18.30 -4.66 25.94
CA SER A 316 17.42 -3.49 26.19
C SER A 316 15.95 -3.75 25.87
N ARG A 317 15.21 -4.28 26.86
CA ARG A 317 13.75 -4.40 26.81
C ARG A 317 13.08 -3.02 26.80
N PHE A 318 12.16 -2.87 25.85
CA PHE A 318 11.02 -1.97 25.76
C PHE A 318 10.65 -1.19 27.03
N ARG A 319 10.60 0.15 26.90
CA ARG A 319 9.69 1.01 27.67
C ARG A 319 8.73 1.69 26.68
N PRO A 320 7.39 1.60 26.85
CA PRO A 320 6.47 2.34 26.00
C PRO A 320 6.48 3.82 26.40
N VAL A 321 6.70 4.72 25.43
CA VAL A 321 6.52 6.16 25.60
C VAL A 321 5.03 6.47 25.48
N MET A 322 4.29 6.26 26.56
CA MET A 322 3.01 6.91 26.81
C MET A 322 3.29 8.17 27.64
N ASN A 323 3.50 9.31 26.98
CA ASN A 323 3.29 10.66 27.55
C ASN A 323 3.57 11.74 26.50
N LEU A 324 2.62 11.95 25.58
CA LEU A 324 2.55 13.20 24.82
C LEU A 324 1.13 13.57 24.41
N LEU A 325 0.15 13.48 25.33
CA LEU A 325 -1.22 13.97 25.07
C LEU A 325 -1.93 14.61 26.28
N LEU A 326 -1.20 14.95 27.36
CA LEU A 326 -1.77 15.68 28.50
C LEU A 326 -0.84 16.82 28.93
N ARG A 327 -0.74 17.85 28.10
CA ARG A 327 -0.26 19.19 28.52
C ARG A 327 -0.64 20.25 27.49
N ARG A 328 -1.95 20.55 27.39
CA ARG A 328 -2.42 21.78 26.75
C ARG A 328 -3.70 22.31 27.38
N THR A 329 -3.71 22.45 28.70
CA THR A 329 -4.67 23.30 29.41
C THR A 329 -4.03 23.83 30.68
N SER A 330 -3.29 24.95 30.57
CA SER A 330 -3.13 25.92 31.67
C SER A 330 -2.13 27.01 31.27
N ASN A 331 -2.64 28.24 31.32
CA ASN A 331 -1.93 29.51 31.48
C ASN A 331 -1.30 30.14 30.23
N GLU A 332 -2.02 31.09 29.63
CA GLU A 332 -1.79 32.54 29.71
C GLU A 332 -2.92 33.21 28.89
N ALA A 333 -3.56 34.33 29.23
CA ALA A 333 -3.19 35.42 30.12
C ALA A 333 -4.45 36.14 30.64
N SER A 334 -4.42 36.52 31.90
CA SER A 334 -5.15 37.67 32.43
C SER A 334 -4.28 38.91 32.26
N LEU A 335 -4.69 39.86 31.43
CA LEU A 335 -4.25 41.26 31.52
C LEU A 335 -5.41 42.19 31.15
N SER A 336 -5.95 42.78 32.22
CA SER A 336 -6.57 44.11 32.36
C SER A 336 -7.50 44.68 31.30
N ALA A 337 -8.73 44.90 31.76
CA ALA A 337 -9.73 45.79 31.22
C ALA A 337 -9.39 47.28 31.47
N THR A 338 -9.54 48.08 30.42
CA THR A 338 -10.04 49.46 30.35
C THR A 338 -10.62 49.54 28.92
N GLY A 339 -11.80 50.07 28.59
CA GLY A 339 -12.63 51.11 29.18
C GLY A 339 -13.05 52.03 28.03
N SER A 340 -14.35 52.06 27.73
CA SER A 340 -15.13 53.12 27.06
C SER A 340 -14.97 53.42 25.54
N ASP A 341 -16.00 52.99 24.80
CA ASP A 341 -17.04 53.83 24.15
C ASP A 341 -17.02 54.24 22.65
N SER A 342 -18.27 54.29 22.15
CA SER A 342 -18.82 55.00 21.01
C SER A 342 -18.84 54.37 19.59
N SER A 343 -20.02 53.83 19.30
CA SER A 343 -20.79 53.87 18.06
C SER A 343 -20.33 54.81 16.91
N SER A 344 -20.35 54.32 15.67
CA SER A 344 -21.45 54.54 14.70
C SER A 344 -21.01 54.47 13.23
N LYS A 345 -21.90 53.87 12.42
CA LYS A 345 -22.29 54.23 11.04
C LYS A 345 -21.51 53.71 9.81
N ARG A 346 -22.31 52.98 9.01
CA ARG A 346 -22.57 53.13 7.56
C ARG A 346 -21.76 52.28 6.56
N ARG A 347 -22.43 51.23 6.04
CA ARG A 347 -22.56 50.89 4.60
C ARG A 347 -23.12 52.12 3.82
N PRO A 348 -22.93 52.27 2.48
CA PRO A 348 -23.25 51.22 1.50
C PRO A 348 -22.52 51.22 0.11
N THR A 349 -22.64 50.06 -0.57
CA THR A 349 -22.88 49.80 -2.02
C THR A 349 -22.21 50.61 -3.15
N SER A 350 -21.60 49.88 -4.10
CA SER A 350 -21.79 49.96 -5.58
C SER A 350 -20.98 48.81 -6.20
N SER A 351 -21.51 47.85 -6.98
CA SER A 351 -22.15 47.88 -8.30
C SER A 351 -21.20 48.25 -9.46
N LEU A 352 -20.84 47.26 -10.30
CA LEU A 352 -20.58 47.31 -11.75
C LEU A 352 -20.25 45.84 -12.20
N ARG A 353 -21.09 45.07 -12.92
CA ARG A 353 -21.43 45.10 -14.38
C ARG A 353 -20.15 45.12 -15.23
N LYS A 354 -19.82 44.19 -16.15
CA LYS A 354 -20.54 43.49 -17.25
C LYS A 354 -19.69 42.25 -17.65
N SER A 355 -20.24 41.06 -17.89
CA SER A 355 -20.82 40.56 -19.17
C SER A 355 -19.89 40.68 -20.38
N TRP A 356 -19.43 39.53 -20.91
CA TRP A 356 -19.32 39.24 -22.34
C TRP A 356 -19.64 37.75 -22.57
N MET A 357 -20.59 37.51 -23.48
CA MET A 357 -21.04 36.23 -24.02
C MET A 357 -20.47 36.05 -25.44
N GLU A 358 -20.36 34.78 -25.83
CA GLU A 358 -20.56 34.22 -27.17
C GLU A 358 -19.57 34.49 -28.31
N GLY A 359 -19.00 33.37 -28.80
CA GLY A 359 -19.30 32.88 -30.15
C GLY A 359 -18.27 33.14 -31.25
N ASN A 360 -17.60 32.08 -31.74
CA ASN A 360 -17.93 31.52 -33.05
C ASN A 360 -17.05 30.33 -33.44
N THR A 361 -17.75 29.32 -33.93
CA THR A 361 -17.39 28.34 -34.97
C THR A 361 -16.48 28.88 -36.08
N LYS A 362 -15.36 28.20 -36.33
CA LYS A 362 -15.09 27.43 -37.55
C LYS A 362 -13.82 26.60 -37.41
#